data_AF-A0A2E9UCS3-F1
#
_entry.id   AF-A0A2E9UCS3-F1
#
_cell.length_a   1.000
_cell.length_b   1.000
_cell.length_c   1.000
_cell.angle_alpha   90.00
_cell.angle_beta   90.00
_cell.angle_gamma   90.00
#
_symmetry.space_group_name_H-M   'P 1'
#
loop_
_entity.id
_entity.type
_entity.pdbx_description
1 polymer ?
#
loop_
_entity_poly.entity_id
_entity_poly.type
_entity_poly.pdbx_seq_one_letter_code
_entity_poly.pdbx_strand_id
1 'polypeptide(L)' 'MSNIDSIRDKNDQELLEELTNINRDMLDLKFKLETKQLANAFEIKKLKKDKSRILTVIQERKILRS' A
#
# COMPACT_ATOMS: atom_id res chain seq x y z
N MET A 1 6.25 9.85 3.02
CA MET A 1 5.62 9.43 1.74
C MET A 1 6.60 8.44 1.15
N SER A 2 6.23 7.19 0.89
CA SER A 2 7.20 6.19 0.43
C SER A 2 7.75 6.60 -0.94
N ASN A 3 9.08 6.62 -1.07
CA ASN A 3 9.72 6.97 -2.32
C ASN A 3 9.44 5.87 -3.36
N ILE A 4 9.09 6.26 -4.59
CA ILE A 4 8.74 5.31 -5.66
C ILE A 4 9.91 4.40 -6.00
N ASP A 5 11.14 4.92 -5.91
CA ASP A 5 12.36 4.18 -6.20
C ASP A 5 12.50 2.97 -5.26
N SER A 6 12.21 3.15 -3.97
CA SER A 6 12.25 2.09 -2.96
C SER A 6 11.21 0.98 -3.19
N ILE A 7 10.12 1.27 -3.91
CA ILE A 7 9.12 0.27 -4.29
C ILE A 7 9.58 -0.46 -5.56
N ARG A 8 10.25 0.22 -6.48
CA ARG A 8 10.77 -0.38 -7.72
C ARG A 8 11.95 -1.31 -7.46
N ASP A 9 12.74 -1.07 -6.42
CA ASP A 9 13.89 -1.92 -6.04
C ASP A 9 13.48 -3.24 -5.37
N LYS A 10 12.25 -3.35 -4.86
CA LYS A 10 11.75 -4.55 -4.16
C LYS A 10 11.47 -5.71 -5.10
N ASN A 11 11.64 -6.93 -4.61
CA ASN A 11 11.29 -8.12 -5.38
C ASN A 11 9.76 -8.34 -5.45
N ASP A 12 9.29 -9.15 -6.40
CA ASP A 12 7.85 -9.40 -6.59
C ASP A 12 7.17 -9.96 -5.32
N GLN A 13 7.88 -10.81 -4.56
CA GLN A 13 7.39 -11.36 -3.29
C GLN A 13 7.30 -10.30 -2.19
N GLU A 14 8.31 -9.43 -2.08
CA GLU A 14 8.32 -8.34 -1.08
C GLU A 14 7.21 -7.33 -1.37
N LEU A 15 6.91 -7.07 -2.65
CA LEU A 15 5.79 -6.21 -3.05
C LEU A 15 4.43 -6.81 -2.65
N LEU A 16 4.26 -8.12 -2.76
CA LEU A 16 3.04 -8.81 -2.32
C LEU A 16 2.91 -8.83 -0.79
N GLU A 17 4.02 -9.00 -0.08
CA GLU A 17 4.03 -8.94 1.38
C GLU A 17 3.69 -7.52 1.87
N GLU A 18 4.26 -6.49 1.27
CA GLU A 18 3.95 -5.10 1.59
C GLU A 18 2.49 -4.75 1.28
N LEU A 19 1.95 -5.26 0.16
CA LEU A 19 0.52 -5.14 -0.15
C LEU A 19 -0.35 -5.76 0.94
N THR A 20 0.07 -6.92 1.47
CA THR A 20 -0.64 -7.62 2.55
C THR A 20 -0.60 -6.83 3.84
N ASN A 21 0.55 -6.26 4.18
CA ASN A 21 0.71 -5.40 5.37
C ASN A 21 -0.14 -4.14 5.26
N ILE A 22 -0.16 -3.45 4.11
CA ILE A 22 -1.00 -2.27 3.89
C ILE A 22 -2.50 -2.62 4.01
N ASN A 23 -2.92 -3.81 3.58
CA ASN A 23 -4.30 -4.23 3.76
C ASN A 23 -4.66 -4.47 5.24
N ARG A 24 -3.73 -4.99 6.04
CA ARG A 24 -3.90 -5.12 7.51
C ARG A 24 -4.00 -3.75 8.17
N ASP A 25 -3.07 -2.85 7.87
CA ASP A 25 -3.09 -1.48 8.41
C ASP A 25 -4.38 -0.74 8.06
N MET A 26 -4.90 -0.96 6.84
CA MET A 26 -6.16 -0.35 6.41
C MET A 26 -7.37 -0.95 7.13
N LEU A 27 -7.33 -2.22 7.53
CA LEU A 27 -8.35 -2.86 8.34
C LEU A 27 -8.32 -2.31 9.78
N ASP A 28 -7.14 -2.12 10.36
CA ASP A 28 -6.99 -1.46 11.67
C ASP A 28 -7.48 -0.01 11.66
N LEU A 29 -7.19 0.74 10.59
CA LEU A 29 -7.70 2.11 10.43
C LEU A 29 -9.21 2.15 10.24
N LYS A 30 -9.81 1.16 9.57
CA LYS A 30 -11.27 1.04 9.49
C LYS A 30 -11.88 0.79 10.86
N PHE A 31 -11.30 -0.10 11.66
CA PHE A 31 -11.74 -0.31 13.04
C PHE A 31 -11.64 0.98 13.87
N LYS A 32 -10.52 1.70 13.79
CA LYS A 32 -10.35 3.00 14.48
C LYS A 32 -11.34 4.07 13.99
N LEU A 33 -11.70 4.04 12.70
CA LEU A 33 -12.72 4.92 12.13
C LEU A 33 -14.11 4.60 12.71
N GLU A 34 -14.47 3.32 12.77
CA GLU A 34 -15.75 2.86 13.33
C GLU A 34 -15.86 3.14 14.83
N THR A 35 -14.79 2.99 15.60
CA THR A 35 -14.77 3.34 17.04
C THR A 35 -14.73 4.85 17.29
N LYS A 36 -14.69 5.68 16.23
CA LYS A 36 -14.51 7.14 16.29
C LYS A 36 -13.25 7.59 17.05
N GLN A 37 -12.27 6.72 17.19
CA GLN A 37 -10.96 7.00 17.80
C GLN A 37 -9.90 7.33 16.75
N LEU A 38 -10.31 7.62 15.52
CA LEU A 38 -9.41 7.92 14.43
C LEU A 38 -8.73 9.27 14.65
N ALA A 39 -7.49 9.24 15.13
CA ALA A 39 -6.70 10.45 15.33
C ALA A 39 -6.34 11.16 14.02
N ASN A 40 -6.16 10.42 12.91
CA ASN A 40 -5.71 11.01 11.65
C ASN A 40 -6.25 10.30 10.40
N ALA A 41 -7.24 10.92 9.75
CA ALA A 41 -7.80 10.45 8.48
C ALA A 41 -6.82 10.54 7.28
N PHE A 42 -5.74 11.33 7.41
CA PHE A 42 -4.74 11.45 6.36
C PHE A 42 -3.96 10.14 6.12
N GLU A 43 -3.83 9.30 7.16
CA GLU A 43 -3.13 8.02 7.06
C GLU A 43 -3.84 7.06 6.10
N ILE A 44 -5.18 7.06 6.10
CA ILE A 44 -5.98 6.27 5.15
C ILE A 44 -5.66 6.69 3.72
N LYS A 45 -5.57 7.99 3.45
CA LYS A 45 -5.25 8.52 2.12
C LYS A 45 -3.82 8.16 1.71
N LYS A 46 -2.87 8.21 2.65
CA LYS A 46 -1.47 7.83 2.43
C LYS A 46 -1.35 6.34 2.09
N LEU A 47 -1.94 5.46 2.89
CA LEU A 47 -1.93 4.00 2.67
C LEU A 47 -2.61 3.62 1.35
N LYS A 48 -3.73 4.25 0.99
CA LYS A 48 -4.35 4.06 -0.33
C LYS A 48 -3.38 4.43 -1.47
N LYS A 49 -2.67 5.55 -1.35
CA LYS A 49 -1.71 6.00 -2.37
C LYS A 49 -0.52 5.04 -2.46
N ASP A 50 -0.02 4.56 -1.33
CA ASP A 50 1.08 3.60 -1.27
C ASP A 50 0.66 2.25 -1.87
N LYS A 51 -0.56 1.76 -1.57
CA LYS A 51 -1.16 0.59 -2.23
C LYS A 51 -1.25 0.74 -3.74
N SER A 52 -1.74 1.88 -4.22
CA SER A 52 -1.85 2.14 -5.67
C SER A 52 -0.50 2.10 -6.37
N ARG A 53 0.57 2.66 -5.76
CA ARG A 53 1.92 2.62 -6.35
C ARG A 53 2.45 1.20 -6.49
N ILE A 54 2.28 0.37 -5.48
CA ILE A 54 2.71 -1.04 -5.51
C ILE A 54 1.98 -1.79 -6.64
N LEU A 55 0.66 -1.62 -6.74
CA LEU A 55 -0.14 -2.24 -7.79
C LEU A 55 0.29 -1.78 -9.19
N THR A 56 0.63 -0.49 -9.35
CA THR A 56 1.16 0.04 -10.61
C THR A 56 2.47 -0.63 -10.98
N VAL A 57 3.44 -0.74 -10.07
CA VAL A 57 4.74 -1.40 -10.34
C VAL A 57 4.55 -2.88 -10.70
N ILE A 58 3.68 -3.61 -9.99
CA ILE A 58 3.35 -5.00 -10.31
C ILE A 58 2.77 -5.10 -11.73
N GLN A 59 1.85 -4.20 -12.09
CA GLN A 59 1.24 -4.19 -13.41
C GLN A 59 2.24 -3.81 -14.52
N GLU A 60 3.12 -2.84 -14.28
CA GLU A 60 4.21 -2.48 -15.20
C GLU A 60 5.11 -3.70 -15.47
N ARG A 61 5.53 -4.42 -14.43
CA ARG A 61 6.32 -5.65 -14.57
C ARG A 61 5.58 -6.74 -15.35
N LYS A 62 4.28 -6.89 -15.12
CA LYS A 62 3.45 -7.84 -15.85
C LYS A 62 3.36 -7.52 -17.33
N ILE A 63 3.19 -6.24 -17.69
CA ILE A 63 3.14 -5.79 -19.08
C ILE A 63 4.49 -6.00 -19.77
N LEU A 64 5.61 -5.72 -19.09
CA LEU A 64 6.96 -5.92 -19.64
C LEU A 64 7.33 -7.38 -19.87
N ARG A 65 6.74 -8.32 -19.12
CA ARG A 65 6.94 -9.77 -19.28
C ARG A 65 6.00 -10.40 -20.31
N SER A 66 4.98 -9.68 -20.76
CA SER A 66 3.99 -10.12 -21.75
C SER A 66 4.38 -9.71 -23.16
#